data_AF-A0ABD0ZG52-F1
#
_entry.id   AF-A0ABD0ZG52-F1
#
_cell.length_a   1.000
_cell.length_b   1.000
_cell.length_c   1.000
_cell.angle_alpha   90.00
_cell.angle_beta   90.00
_cell.angle_gamma   90.00
#
_symmetry.space_group_name_H-M   'P 1'
#
loop_
_entity.id
_entity.type
_entity.pdbx_description
1 polymer ?
#
loop_
_entity_poly.entity_id
_entity_poly.type
_entity_poly.pdbx_seq_one_letter_code
_entity_poly.pdbx_strand_id
1 'polypeptide(L)'
;MTNISGASSGSSTTRRGRVVGVPMVCWCGAEIVGKISKSDPNPYRRYFRCAFAVSNKLMDDNHVFKWVDEALLNEVDRLSSEAKRLEQMVRESEIVFDGAEYEKMVFDKVLNEGRGRGISESRKCGE
;
A
#
# COMPACT_ATOMS: atom_id res chain seq x y z
N MET A 1 0.68 9.94 47.13
CA MET A 1 0.73 10.38 45.71
C MET A 1 2.13 10.08 45.19
N THR A 2 2.25 9.12 44.27
CA THR A 2 3.49 8.86 43.52
C THR A 2 3.11 8.61 42.07
N ASN A 3 3.43 9.58 41.23
CA ASN A 3 3.26 9.53 39.78
C ASN A 3 4.16 8.43 39.21
N ILE A 4 3.56 7.37 38.66
CA ILE A 4 4.27 6.42 37.80
C ILE A 4 3.89 6.79 36.37
N SER A 5 4.79 7.52 35.74
CA SER A 5 4.75 7.85 34.32
C SER A 5 4.69 6.57 33.50
N GLY A 6 3.64 6.46 32.68
CA GLY A 6 3.49 5.39 31.70
C GLY A 6 4.56 5.53 30.61
N ALA A 7 5.68 4.83 30.79
CA ALA A 7 6.62 4.55 29.71
C ALA A 7 6.52 3.06 29.38
N SER A 8 5.59 2.71 28.50
CA SER A 8 5.55 1.37 27.89
C SER A 8 6.65 1.27 26.83
N SER A 9 7.90 1.17 27.28
CA SER A 9 9.03 0.75 26.45
C SER A 9 9.00 -0.77 26.32
N GLY A 10 8.02 -1.29 25.56
CA GLY A 10 7.95 -2.70 25.20
C GLY A 10 8.93 -3.02 24.06
N SER A 11 10.23 -3.02 24.35
CA SER A 11 11.23 -3.62 23.48
C SER A 11 11.27 -5.13 23.71
N SER A 12 10.70 -5.90 22.77
CA SER A 12 11.07 -7.31 22.56
C SER A 12 11.07 -7.59 21.06
N THR A 13 12.19 -7.27 20.43
CA THR A 13 12.56 -7.72 19.08
C THR A 13 12.85 -9.22 19.12
N THR A 14 12.06 -10.01 18.38
CA THR A 14 12.55 -11.10 17.50
C THR A 14 11.37 -11.76 16.74
N ARG A 15 11.34 -11.56 15.42
CA ARG A 15 10.60 -12.37 14.41
C ARG A 15 9.07 -12.51 14.51
N ARG A 16 8.33 -11.61 15.15
CA ARG A 16 6.86 -11.61 15.09
C ARG A 16 6.41 -10.28 14.52
N GLY A 17 6.05 -10.31 13.23
CA GLY A 17 5.83 -9.13 12.40
C GLY A 17 5.05 -8.05 13.11
N ARG A 18 5.61 -6.84 13.15
CA ARG A 18 4.88 -5.63 13.53
C ARG A 18 3.62 -5.60 12.65
N VAL A 19 2.45 -5.83 13.23
CA VAL A 19 1.19 -5.70 12.50
C VAL A 19 1.01 -4.21 12.18
N VAL A 20 1.37 -3.82 10.96
CA VAL A 20 0.98 -2.53 10.38
C VAL A 20 -0.47 -2.66 9.96
N GLY A 21 -1.29 -1.66 10.29
CA GLY A 21 -2.73 -1.71 9.98
C GLY A 21 -3.57 -2.56 10.93
N VAL A 22 -4.66 -3.14 10.42
CA VAL A 22 -5.65 -3.90 11.21
C VAL A 22 -5.20 -5.36 11.37
N PRO A 23 -5.00 -5.85 12.61
CA PRO A 23 -4.63 -7.25 12.83
C PRO A 23 -5.76 -8.20 12.44
N MET A 24 -5.47 -9.13 11.53
CA MET A 24 -6.43 -10.16 11.11
C MET A 24 -6.32 -11.45 11.93
N VAL A 25 -5.10 -11.86 12.29
CA VAL A 25 -4.82 -13.11 13.03
C VAL A 25 -3.66 -12.86 14.00
N CYS A 26 -3.70 -13.46 15.18
CA CYS A 26 -2.59 -13.42 16.12
C CYS A 26 -1.49 -14.42 15.71
N TRP A 27 -0.23 -14.16 16.05
CA TRP A 27 0.88 -15.11 15.80
C TRP A 27 0.67 -16.52 16.40
N CYS A 28 -0.24 -16.67 17.36
CA CYS A 28 -0.63 -17.96 17.95
C CYS A 28 -1.71 -18.71 17.15
N GLY A 29 -2.16 -18.18 16.01
CA GLY A 29 -3.23 -18.74 15.18
C GLY A 29 -4.66 -18.35 15.60
N ALA A 30 -4.83 -17.76 16.79
CA ALA A 30 -6.14 -17.32 17.25
C ALA A 30 -6.62 -16.08 16.49
N GLU A 31 -7.95 -15.99 16.34
CA GLU A 31 -8.63 -14.82 15.77
C GLU A 31 -8.43 -13.56 16.62
N ILE A 32 -8.73 -12.42 16.01
CA ILE A 32 -8.67 -11.11 16.64
C ILE A 32 -10.07 -10.63 16.98
N VAL A 33 -10.27 -10.21 18.22
CA VAL A 33 -11.54 -9.71 18.74
C VAL A 33 -11.44 -8.26 19.15
N GLY A 34 -12.54 -7.51 18.97
CA GLY A 34 -12.69 -6.15 19.47
C GLY A 34 -13.07 -6.12 20.94
N LYS A 35 -12.39 -5.30 21.73
CA LYS A 35 -12.67 -5.05 23.15
C LYS A 35 -12.79 -3.55 23.42
N ILE A 36 -13.47 -3.22 24.51
CA ILE A 36 -13.61 -1.87 25.02
C ILE A 36 -12.77 -1.77 26.28
N SER A 37 -11.87 -0.79 26.32
CA SER A 37 -11.03 -0.50 27.47
C SER A 37 -11.87 -0.02 28.64
N LYS A 38 -11.59 -0.61 29.81
CA LYS A 38 -12.17 -0.22 31.10
C LYS A 38 -11.16 0.48 32.01
N SER A 39 -10.00 0.86 31.46
CA SER A 39 -8.95 1.53 32.24
C SER A 39 -9.27 3.01 32.40
N ASP A 40 -8.91 3.58 33.55
CA ASP A 40 -9.04 5.00 33.85
C ASP A 40 -8.34 5.94 32.84
N PRO A 41 -7.11 5.65 32.36
CA PRO A 41 -6.45 6.54 31.39
C PRO A 41 -7.04 6.47 29.99
N ASN A 42 -7.73 5.38 29.62
CA ASN A 42 -8.31 5.19 28.29
C ASN A 42 -9.72 4.59 28.40
N PRO A 43 -10.69 5.31 28.99
CA PRO A 43 -12.02 4.78 29.21
C PRO A 43 -12.76 4.67 27.87
N TYR A 44 -13.48 3.57 27.68
CA TYR A 44 -14.30 3.30 26.49
C TYR A 44 -13.56 3.24 25.14
N ARG A 45 -12.23 3.39 25.13
CA ARG A 45 -11.43 3.27 23.90
C ARG A 45 -11.41 1.83 23.39
N ARG A 46 -11.63 1.63 22.09
CA ARG A 46 -11.69 0.29 21.47
C ARG A 46 -10.30 -0.20 21.06
N TYR A 47 -10.03 -1.49 21.30
CA TYR A 47 -8.79 -2.14 20.91
C TYR A 47 -9.03 -3.55 20.35
N PHE A 48 -8.14 -3.98 19.48
CA PHE A 48 -8.02 -5.35 19.00
C PHE A 48 -7.17 -6.18 19.97
N ARG A 49 -7.62 -7.40 20.27
CA ARG A 49 -6.89 -8.36 21.11
C ARG A 49 -7.02 -9.77 20.55
N CYS A 50 -6.01 -10.59 20.78
CA CYS A 50 -6.07 -12.04 20.55
C CYS A 50 -7.21 -12.70 21.36
N ALA A 51 -8.07 -13.48 20.69
CA ALA A 51 -9.18 -14.20 21.34
C ALA A 51 -8.70 -15.21 22.38
N PHE A 52 -7.59 -15.91 22.11
CA PHE A 52 -6.99 -16.84 23.07
C PHE A 52 -6.53 -16.14 24.35
N ALA A 53 -5.86 -14.98 24.22
CA ALA A 53 -5.43 -14.20 25.38
C ALA A 53 -6.61 -13.68 26.20
N VAL A 54 -7.69 -13.24 25.53
CA VAL A 54 -8.93 -12.82 26.19
C VAL A 54 -9.58 -13.98 26.94
N SER A 55 -9.70 -15.14 26.31
CA SER A 55 -10.37 -16.32 26.88
C SER A 55 -9.64 -16.86 28.11
N ASN A 56 -8.30 -16.84 28.08
CA ASN A 56 -7.46 -17.28 29.19
C ASN A 56 -7.15 -16.16 30.20
N LYS A 57 -7.71 -14.95 30.03
CA LYS A 57 -7.49 -13.78 30.90
C LYS A 57 -6.01 -13.47 31.12
N LEU A 58 -5.20 -13.62 30.08
CA LEU A 58 -3.76 -13.36 30.15
C LEU A 58 -3.52 -11.84 30.34
N MET A 59 -2.57 -11.52 31.22
CA MET A 59 -2.10 -10.17 31.51
C MET A 59 -0.62 -10.08 31.17
N ASP A 60 -0.18 -8.96 30.61
CA ASP A 60 1.23 -8.71 30.21
C ASP A 60 1.84 -9.81 29.31
N ASP A 61 1.01 -10.37 28.42
CA ASP A 61 1.45 -11.35 27.44
C ASP A 61 1.87 -10.72 26.10
N ASN A 62 2.55 -11.50 25.26
CA ASN A 62 3.04 -11.05 23.95
C ASN A 62 2.06 -11.29 22.79
N HIS A 63 0.77 -11.54 23.06
CA HIS A 63 -0.24 -11.65 22.01
C HIS A 63 -0.60 -10.28 21.45
N VAL A 64 -1.27 -10.28 20.29
CA VAL A 64 -1.69 -9.06 19.60
C VAL A 64 -2.52 -8.17 20.53
N PHE A 65 -2.10 -6.92 20.67
CA PHE A 65 -2.84 -5.79 21.21
C PHE A 65 -2.62 -4.60 20.28
N LYS A 66 -3.70 -3.94 19.85
CA LYS A 66 -3.58 -2.71 19.07
C LYS A 66 -4.82 -1.85 19.23
N TRP A 67 -4.68 -0.54 19.38
CA TRP A 67 -5.83 0.36 19.39
C TRP A 67 -6.51 0.41 18.02
N VAL A 68 -7.84 0.46 18.01
CA VAL A 68 -8.62 0.42 16.75
C VAL A 68 -8.36 1.66 15.91
N ASP A 69 -8.34 2.83 16.51
CA ASP A 69 -8.03 4.10 15.84
C ASP A 69 -6.64 4.10 15.19
N GLU A 70 -5.60 3.67 15.92
CA GLU A 70 -4.24 3.55 15.39
C GLU A 70 -4.16 2.51 14.27
N ALA A 71 -4.87 1.38 14.41
CA ALA A 71 -4.92 0.36 13.37
C ALA A 71 -5.56 0.90 12.08
N LEU A 72 -6.65 1.66 12.18
CA LEU A 72 -7.34 2.25 11.04
C LEU A 72 -6.51 3.37 10.40
N LEU A 73 -5.89 4.25 11.18
CA LEU A 73 -5.00 5.30 10.66
C LEU A 73 -3.86 4.70 9.84
N ASN A 74 -3.22 3.64 10.35
CA ASN A 74 -2.17 2.94 9.60
C ASN A 74 -2.68 2.37 8.26
N GLU A 75 -3.92 1.85 8.19
CA GLU A 75 -4.48 1.37 6.91
C GLU A 75 -4.77 2.53 5.96
N VAL A 76 -5.32 3.64 6.46
CA VAL A 76 -5.59 4.83 5.64
C VAL A 76 -4.30 5.40 5.06
N ASP A 77 -3.23 5.48 5.85
CA ASP A 77 -1.92 5.96 5.39
C ASP A 77 -1.31 5.03 4.32
N ARG A 78 -1.40 3.71 4.55
CA ARG A 78 -0.94 2.70 3.59
C ARG A 78 -1.72 2.79 2.29
N LEU A 79 -3.05 2.85 2.36
CA LEU A 79 -3.93 2.95 1.19
C LEU A 79 -3.70 4.26 0.43
N SER A 80 -3.53 5.38 1.13
CA SER A 80 -3.23 6.68 0.52
C SER A 80 -1.89 6.65 -0.23
N SER A 81 -0.89 5.96 0.33
CA SER A 81 0.42 5.82 -0.32
C SER A 81 0.34 4.96 -1.58
N GLU A 82 -0.40 3.85 -1.51
CA GLU A 82 -0.60 2.95 -2.64
C GLU A 82 -1.44 3.60 -3.75
N ALA A 83 -2.46 4.37 -3.40
CA ALA A 83 -3.27 5.12 -4.36
C ALA A 83 -2.40 6.11 -5.15
N LYS A 84 -1.55 6.90 -4.47
CA LYS A 84 -0.61 7.83 -5.14
C LYS A 84 0.35 7.10 -6.08
N ARG A 85 0.83 5.92 -5.70
CA ARG A 85 1.71 5.08 -6.51
C ARG A 85 1.00 4.59 -7.77
N LEU A 86 -0.23 4.11 -7.65
CA LEU A 86 -1.04 3.66 -8.77
C LEU A 86 -1.40 4.81 -9.72
N GLU A 87 -1.80 5.97 -9.20
CA GLU A 87 -2.04 7.17 -10.00
C GLU A 87 -0.79 7.58 -10.80
N GLN A 88 0.39 7.47 -10.19
CA GLN A 88 1.64 7.77 -10.88
C GLN A 88 1.92 6.77 -12.01
N MET A 89 1.75 5.47 -11.76
CA MET A 89 1.94 4.45 -12.79
C MET A 89 0.97 4.63 -13.97
N VAL A 90 -0.28 5.00 -13.71
CA VAL A 90 -1.27 5.27 -14.75
C VAL A 90 -0.81 6.46 -15.61
N ARG A 91 -0.44 7.59 -14.99
CA ARG A 91 0.10 8.75 -15.73
C ARG A 91 1.32 8.41 -16.57
N GLU A 92 2.26 7.64 -16.02
CA GLU A 92 3.45 7.21 -16.75
C GLU A 92 3.10 6.30 -17.94
N SER A 93 2.12 5.40 -17.77
CA SER A 93 1.67 4.53 -18.85
C SER A 93 0.97 5.29 -19.98
N GLU A 94 0.19 6.32 -19.66
CA GLU A 94 -0.44 7.21 -20.65
C GLU A 94 0.63 7.93 -21.49
N ILE A 95 1.66 8.49 -20.84
CA ILE A 95 2.77 9.16 -21.54
C ILE A 95 3.51 8.21 -22.49
N VAL A 96 3.74 6.96 -22.06
CA VAL A 96 4.41 5.96 -22.91
C VAL A 96 3.53 5.55 -24.10
N PHE A 97 2.22 5.44 -23.90
CA PHE A 97 1.28 5.09 -24.96
C PHE A 97 1.20 6.19 -26.02
N ASP A 98 0.95 7.44 -25.61
CA ASP A 98 1.00 8.62 -26.49
C ASP A 98 2.35 8.71 -27.20
N GLY A 99 3.39 8.29 -26.48
CA GLY A 99 4.76 8.13 -26.95
C GLY A 99 4.89 7.24 -28.19
N ALA A 100 4.43 6.01 -28.05
CA ALA A 100 4.48 5.02 -29.12
C ALA A 100 3.59 5.41 -30.31
N GLU A 101 2.44 6.07 -30.06
CA GLU A 101 1.56 6.54 -31.12
C GLU A 101 2.20 7.66 -31.95
N TYR A 102 2.87 8.64 -31.32
CA TYR A 102 3.60 9.66 -32.07
C TYR A 102 4.69 9.04 -32.92
N GLU A 103 5.44 8.08 -32.37
CA GLU A 103 6.58 7.47 -33.05
C GLU A 103 6.11 6.72 -34.29
N LYS A 104 5.04 5.93 -34.15
CA LYS A 104 4.40 5.23 -35.28
C LYS A 104 3.93 6.20 -36.37
N MET A 105 3.27 7.30 -35.99
CA MET A 105 2.82 8.32 -36.96
C MET A 105 3.99 8.92 -37.76
N VAL A 106 5.12 9.20 -37.09
CA VAL A 106 6.33 9.73 -37.75
C VAL A 106 6.91 8.69 -38.72
N PHE A 107 7.04 7.44 -38.30
CA PHE A 107 7.53 6.36 -39.17
C PHE A 107 6.65 6.14 -40.40
N ASP A 108 5.33 6.06 -40.22
CA ASP A 108 4.37 5.87 -41.32
C ASP A 108 4.45 7.01 -42.35
N LYS A 109 4.62 8.26 -41.89
CA LYS A 109 4.81 9.41 -42.79
C LYS A 109 6.10 9.32 -43.58
N VAL A 110 7.23 9.00 -42.94
CA VAL A 110 8.53 8.86 -43.61
C VAL A 110 8.51 7.74 -44.65
N LEU A 111 7.88 6.60 -44.34
CA LEU A 111 7.73 5.48 -45.28
C LEU A 111 6.88 5.86 -46.51
N ASN A 112 5.79 6.60 -46.31
CA ASN A 112 4.92 7.06 -47.40
C ASN A 112 5.59 8.13 -48.27
N GLU A 113 6.35 9.06 -47.69
CA GLU A 113 7.09 10.09 -48.42
C GLU A 113 8.31 9.53 -49.18
N GLY A 114 8.93 8.45 -48.69
CA GLY A 114 9.99 7.72 -49.39
C GLY A 114 9.49 6.99 -50.64
N ARG A 115 8.26 6.45 -50.58
CA ARG A 115 7.60 5.75 -51.71
C ARG A 115 7.27 6.67 -52.89
N GLY A 116 7.02 7.96 -52.65
CA GLY A 116 6.70 8.93 -53.70
C GLY A 116 7.90 9.37 -54.57
N ARG A 117 9.13 9.31 -54.04
CA ARG A 117 10.34 9.78 -54.75
C ARG A 117 10.91 8.75 -55.73
N GLY A 118 10.73 7.46 -55.48
CA GLY A 118 11.19 6.39 -56.38
C GLY A 118 10.40 6.25 -57.70
N ILE A 119 9.20 6.84 -57.79
CA ILE A 119 8.34 6.75 -58.98
C ILE A 119 8.61 7.90 -59.97
N SER A 120 9.18 9.02 -59.51
CA SER A 120 9.52 10.17 -60.36
C SER A 120 10.86 10.06 -61.07
N GLU A 121 11.82 9.27 -60.55
CA GLU A 121 13.14 9.10 -61.21
C GLU A 121 13.12 8.05 -62.33
N SER A 122 12.21 7.07 -62.30
CA SER A 122 12.13 6.04 -63.36
C SER A 122 11.43 6.50 -64.65
N ARG A 123 10.82 7.70 -64.69
CA ARG A 123 10.16 8.25 -65.90
C ARG A 123 11.03 9.18 -66.74
N LYS A 124 12.30 9.39 -66.38
CA LYS A 124 13.23 10.28 -67.10
C LYS A 124 14.25 9.55 -67.99
N CYS A 125 14.17 8.22 -68.10
CA CYS A 125 15.09 7.40 -68.91
C CYS A 125 14.39 6.60 -70.03
N GLY A 126 13.19 7.00 -70.46
CA GLY A 126 12.48 6.37 -71.56
C GLY A 126 11.92 7.40 -72.52
N GLU A 127 12.49 7.38 -73.75
CA GLU A 127 12.12 8.09 -74.99
C GLU A 127 12.61 9.54 -75.18
#